data_AF-A0AAJ2DQX9-F1
#
_entry.id   AF-A0AAJ2DQX9-F1
#
_cell.length_a   1.000
_cell.length_b   1.000
_cell.length_c   1.000
_cell.angle_alpha   90.00
_cell.angle_beta   90.00
_cell.angle_gamma   90.00
#
_symmetry.space_group_name_H-M   'P 1'
#
loop_
_entity.id
_entity.type
_entity.pdbx_description
1 polymer ?
#
loop_
_entity_poly.entity_id
_entity_poly.type
_entity_poly.pdbx_seq_one_letter_code
_entity_poly.pdbx_strand_id
1 'polypeptide(L)' 'MVRYFCDLAGVSRSGYYAWLRKLDIHIEKEASDEKDYELIQEIFNRKKKKCGARFIKMALENTKGITMNLKRIF' A
#
# COMPACT_ATOMS: atom_id res chain seq x y z
N MET A 1 8.84 23.37 -20.86
CA MET A 1 8.40 23.25 -19.46
C MET A 1 8.68 21.86 -18.89
N VAL A 2 8.06 20.78 -19.39
CA VAL A 2 8.29 19.40 -18.89
C VAL A 2 9.77 19.01 -18.88
N ARG A 3 10.53 19.34 -19.93
CA ARG A 3 11.99 19.08 -20.00
C ARG A 3 12.77 19.69 -18.83
N TYR A 4 12.52 20.96 -18.52
CA TYR A 4 13.18 21.67 -17.43
C TYR A 4 12.91 20.99 -16.08
N PHE A 5 11.67 20.59 -15.82
CA PHE A 5 11.31 19.88 -14.59
C PHE A 5 11.89 18.47 -14.52
N CYS A 6 11.93 17.73 -15.63
CA CYS A 6 12.59 16.44 -15.69
C CYS A 6 14.10 16.55 -15.40
N ASP A 7 14.76 17.54 -16.01
CA ASP A 7 16.19 17.81 -15.80
C ASP A 7 16.47 18.21 -14.34
N LEU A 8 15.62 19.06 -13.75
CA LEU A 8 15.70 19.45 -12.34
C LEU A 8 15.48 18.26 -11.38
N ALA A 9 14.53 17.37 -11.68
CA ALA A 9 14.21 16.21 -10.86
C ALA A 9 15.14 15.00 -11.12
N GLY A 10 16.09 15.11 -12.05
CA GLY A 10 17.03 14.03 -12.38
C GLY A 10 16.39 12.81 -13.06
N VAL A 11 15.23 12.98 -13.71
CA VAL A 11 14.50 11.90 -14.38
C VAL A 11 14.52 12.08 -15.90
N SER A 12 14.52 10.97 -16.64
CA SER A 12 14.38 11.04 -18.09
C SER A 12 12.94 11.41 -18.49
N ARG A 13 12.77 12.13 -19.59
CA ARG A 13 11.43 12.46 -20.14
C ARG A 13 10.62 11.20 -20.47
N SER A 14 11.27 10.16 -20.98
CA SER A 14 10.62 8.87 -21.25
C SER A 14 10.17 8.18 -19.97
N GLY A 15 10.96 8.28 -18.89
CA GLY A 15 10.59 7.82 -17.55
C GLY A 15 9.36 8.55 -17.01
N TYR A 16 9.33 9.89 -17.12
CA TYR A 16 8.19 10.70 -16.72
C TYR A 16 6.90 10.27 -17.40
N TYR A 17 6.89 10.16 -18.74
CA TYR A 17 5.69 9.73 -19.45
C TYR A 17 5.34 8.25 -19.21
N ALA A 18 6.32 7.38 -18.95
CA ALA A 18 6.05 5.99 -18.59
C ALA A 18 5.39 5.87 -17.21
N TRP A 19 5.79 6.71 -16.25
CA TRP A 19 5.13 6.84 -14.95
C TRP A 19 3.72 7.42 -15.11
N LEU A 20 3.57 8.49 -15.89
CA LEU A 20 2.27 9.12 -16.14
C LEU A 20 1.25 8.15 -16.74
N ARG A 21 1.67 7.28 -17.67
CA ARG A 21 0.81 6.22 -18.24
C ARG A 21 0.34 5.18 -17.23
N LYS A 22 1.05 5.03 -16.10
CA LYS A 22 0.71 4.08 -15.03
C LYS A 22 0.06 4.76 -13.83
N LEU A 23 -0.17 6.06 -13.89
CA LEU A 23 -0.64 6.85 -12.75
C LEU A 23 -1.92 6.27 -12.16
N ASP A 24 -2.90 5.91 -13.00
CA ASP A 24 -4.17 5.34 -12.53
C ASP A 24 -3.97 4.01 -11.78
N ILE A 25 -3.07 3.16 -12.26
CA ILE A 25 -2.71 1.89 -11.60
C ILE A 25 -2.03 2.17 -10.25
N HIS A 26 -1.19 3.20 -10.18
CA HIS A 26 -0.55 3.60 -8.93
C HIS A 26 -1.58 4.11 -7.92
N ILE A 27 -2.52 4.97 -8.35
CA ILE A 27 -3.59 5.51 -7.50
C ILE A 27 -4.48 4.38 -6.97
N GLU A 28 -4.92 3.46 -7.84
CA GLU A 28 -5.76 2.34 -7.42
C GLU A 28 -5.03 1.44 -6.41
N LYS A 29 -3.74 1.19 -6.66
CA LYS A 29 -2.91 0.39 -5.76
C LYS A 29 -2.73 1.08 -4.41
N GLU A 30 -2.42 2.38 -4.38
CA GLU A 30 -2.29 3.16 -3.14
C GLU A 30 -3.61 3.15 -2.35
N ALA A 31 -4.74 3.35 -3.02
CA ALA A 31 -6.05 3.28 -2.37
C ALA A 31 -6.35 1.89 -1.80
N SER A 32 -5.91 0.82 -2.46
CA SER A 32 -6.03 -0.54 -1.93
C SER A 32 -5.08 -0.78 -0.75
N ASP A 33 -3.86 -0.26 -0.80
CA ASP A 33 -2.87 -0.43 0.26
C ASP A 33 -3.26 0.36 1.51
N GLU A 34 -3.88 1.53 1.35
CA GLU A 34 -4.45 2.32 2.46
C GLU A 34 -5.58 1.55 3.17
N LYS A 35 -6.50 0.95 2.41
CA LYS A 35 -7.58 0.11 2.97
C LYS A 35 -7.03 -1.09 3.74
N ASP A 36 -6.01 -1.75 3.19
CA ASP A 36 -5.32 -2.85 3.87
C ASP A 36 -4.66 -2.37 5.18
N TYR A 37 -4.01 -1.20 5.15
CA TYR A 37 -3.40 -0.59 6.32
C TYR A 37 -4.44 -0.30 7.42
N GLU A 38 -5.57 0.31 7.10
CA GLU A 38 -6.65 0.59 8.05
C GLU A 38 -7.14 -0.69 8.75
N LEU A 39 -7.34 -1.77 7.98
CA LEU A 39 -7.77 -3.07 8.52
C LEU A 39 -6.74 -3.66 9.49
N ILE A 40 -5.45 -3.61 9.11
CA ILE A 40 -4.35 -4.08 9.95
C ILE A 40 -4.27 -3.24 11.23
N GLN A 41 -4.37 -1.92 11.10
CA GLN A 41 -4.28 -0.97 12.21
C GLN A 41 -5.44 -1.14 13.20
N GLU A 42 -6.66 -1.40 12.72
CA GLU A 42 -7.82 -1.70 13.57
C GLU A 42 -7.55 -2.93 14.46
N ILE A 43 -7.05 -4.02 13.88
CA ILE A 43 -6.71 -5.24 14.62
C ILE A 43 -5.55 -5.01 15.59
N PHE A 44 -4.53 -4.27 15.16
CA PHE A 44 -3.38 -3.93 15.99
C PHE A 44 -3.81 -3.11 17.21
N ASN A 45 -4.59 -2.05 17.01
CA ASN A 45 -5.06 -1.15 18.07
C ASN A 45 -5.99 -1.83 19.07
N ARG A 46 -6.81 -2.80 18.62
CA ARG A 46 -7.64 -3.60 19.53
C ARG A 46 -6.81 -4.44 20.50
N LYS A 47 -5.57 -4.78 20.16
CA LYS A 47 -4.72 -5.63 20.98
C LYS A 47 -3.87 -4.80 21.95
N LYS A 48 -4.09 -4.96 23.25
CA LYS A 48 -3.27 -4.31 24.32
C LYS A 48 -1.84 -4.86 24.47
N LYS A 49 -1.39 -5.75 23.57
CA LYS A 49 -0.12 -6.51 23.66
C LYS A 49 0.48 -6.67 22.27
N LYS A 50 1.77 -7.02 22.19
CA LYS A 50 2.45 -7.29 20.91
C LYS A 50 1.65 -8.25 20.02
N CYS A 51 1.41 -7.85 18.77
CA CYS A 51 0.78 -8.65 17.73
C CYS A 51 1.80 -8.92 16.63
N GLY A 52 1.96 -10.19 16.25
CA GLY A 52 2.73 -10.58 15.07
C GLY A 52 1.83 -10.76 13.85
N ALA A 53 2.42 -10.76 12.66
CA ALA A 53 1.67 -10.84 11.40
C ALA A 53 0.72 -12.05 11.29
N ARG A 54 1.11 -13.23 11.79
CA ARG A 54 0.24 -14.43 11.81
C ARG A 54 -1.03 -14.22 12.63
N PHE A 55 -0.91 -13.51 13.75
CA PHE A 55 -2.07 -13.20 14.58
C PHE A 55 -3.02 -12.24 13.85
N ILE A 56 -2.48 -11.21 13.20
CA ILE A 56 -3.28 -10.23 12.44
C ILE A 56 -4.03 -10.95 11.31
N LYS A 57 -3.33 -11.82 10.57
CA LYS A 57 -3.96 -12.66 9.53
C LYS A 57 -5.13 -13.48 10.08
N MET A 58 -4.91 -14.23 11.15
CA MET A 58 -5.95 -15.06 11.78
C MET A 58 -7.12 -14.21 12.32
N ALA A 59 -6.83 -13.03 12.87
CA ALA A 59 -7.86 -12.13 13.37
C ALA A 59 -8.71 -11.54 12.22
N LEU A 60 -8.09 -11.16 11.10
CA LEU A 60 -8.79 -10.69 9.90
C LEU A 60 -9.69 -11.79 9.31
N GLU A 61 -9.19 -13.02 9.23
CA GLU A 61 -9.95 -14.18 8.76
C GLU A 61 -11.15 -14.44 9.68
N ASN A 62 -10.95 -14.47 11.00
CA ASN A 62 -12.01 -14.79 11.95
C ASN A 62 -13.04 -13.67 12.15
N THR A 63 -12.66 -12.40 12.06
CA THR A 63 -13.56 -11.27 12.35
C THR A 63 -14.21 -10.67 11.12
N LYS A 64 -13.52 -10.70 9.97
CA LYS A 64 -13.98 -10.07 8.73
C LYS A 64 -14.08 -11.05 7.56
N GLY A 65 -13.65 -12.30 7.71
CA GLY A 65 -13.62 -13.27 6.61
C GLY A 65 -12.59 -12.95 5.53
N ILE A 66 -11.60 -12.09 5.84
CA ILE A 66 -10.61 -11.61 4.87
C ILE A 66 -9.32 -12.43 5.00
N THR A 67 -8.95 -13.14 3.94
CA THR A 67 -7.68 -13.86 3.84
C THR A 67 -6.61 -12.95 3.23
N MET A 68 -5.70 -12.45 4.08
CA MET A 68 -4.60 -11.57 3.65
C MET A 68 -3.26 -12.32 3.59
N ASN A 69 -2.42 -11.99 2.59
CA ASN A 69 -1.06 -12.51 2.51
C ASN A 69 -0.18 -11.90 3.61
N LEU A 70 0.64 -12.71 4.26
CA LEU A 70 1.58 -12.23 5.30
C LEU A 70 2.53 -11.15 4.78
N LYS A 71 2.90 -11.15 3.49
CA LYS A 71 3.73 -10.10 2.87
C LYS A 71 3.05 -8.74 2.79
N ARG A 72 1.71 -8.68 2.86
CA ARG A 72 0.95 -7.40 2.89
C ARG A 72 0.78 -6.86 4.32
N ILE A 73 1.02 -7.69 5.33
CA ILE A 73 0.93 -7.33 6.75
C ILE A 73 2.28 -6.82 7.27
N PHE A 74 3.40 -7.14 6.59
CA PHE A 74 4.76 -6.83 6.98
C PHE A 74 5.38 -5.74 6.11
#